data_AF-A0A6P1UVM0-F1
#
_entry.id   AF-A0A6P1UVM0-F1
#
_cell.length_a   1.000
_cell.length_b   1.000
_cell.length_c   1.000
_cell.angle_alpha   90.00
_cell.angle_beta   90.00
_cell.angle_gamma   90.00
#
_symmetry.space_group_name_H-M   'P 1'
#
loop_
_entity.id
_entity.type
_entity.pdbx_description
1 polymer ?
#
loop_
_entity_poly.entity_id
_entity_poly.type
_entity_poly.pdbx_seq_one_letter_code
_entity_poly.pdbx_strand_id
1 'polypeptide(L)' 'MNQLLVERIRYRWKKLRLCRHRGTVLVDYRILKNFIRTCQIRGETA' A
#
# COMPACT_ATOMS: atom_id res chain seq x y z
N MET A 1 -10.29 12.79 -5.10
CA MET A 1 -9.85 13.54 -3.88
C MET A 1 -9.08 12.58 -2.96
N ASN A 2 -7.74 12.48 -3.04
CA ASN A 2 -6.98 11.59 -2.12
C ASN A 2 -5.43 11.73 -2.12
N GLN A 3 -4.86 12.93 -2.33
CA GLN A 3 -3.39 13.10 -2.38
C GLN A 3 -2.67 12.61 -1.11
N LEU A 4 -3.27 12.79 0.06
CA LEU A 4 -2.71 12.33 1.34
C LEU A 4 -2.59 10.81 1.43
N LEU A 5 -3.51 10.07 0.79
CA LEU A 5 -3.55 8.62 0.82
C LEU A 5 -2.52 8.05 -0.17
N VAL A 6 -2.35 8.69 -1.33
CA VAL A 6 -1.27 8.39 -2.28
C VAL A 6 0.10 8.66 -1.65
N GLU A 7 0.28 9.79 -0.98
CA GLU A 7 1.53 10.13 -0.29
C GLU A 7 1.83 9.18 0.87
N ARG A 8 0.81 8.74 1.63
CA ARG A 8 0.97 7.75 2.70
C ARG A 8 1.37 6.38 2.18
N ILE A 9 0.79 5.94 1.05
CA ILE A 9 1.19 4.71 0.35
C ILE A 9 2.64 4.85 -0.13
N ARG A 10 2.97 5.95 -0.82
CA ARG A 10 4.30 6.22 -1.37
C ARG A 10 5.39 6.25 -0.27
N TYR A 11 5.09 6.87 0.87
CA TYR A 11 5.96 6.88 2.05
C TYR A 11 6.19 5.47 2.61
N ARG A 12 5.12 4.67 2.78
CA ARG A 12 5.22 3.27 3.22
C ARG A 12 6.06 2.42 2.27
N TRP A 13 5.83 2.55 0.96
CA TRP A 13 6.61 1.87 -0.07
C TRP A 13 8.09 2.22 -0.04
N LYS A 14 8.43 3.49 0.16
CA LYS A 14 9.83 3.93 0.27
C LYS A 14 10.51 3.32 1.50
N LYS A 15 9.80 3.23 2.64
CA LYS A 15 10.29 2.59 3.86
C LYS A 15 10.46 1.08 3.71
N LEU A 16 9.51 0.42 3.05
CA LEU A 16 9.59 -1.02 2.73
C LEU A 16 10.75 -1.34 1.79
N ARG A 17 11.03 -0.46 0.83
CA ARG A 17 12.19 -0.60 -0.07
C ARG A 17 13.53 -0.50 0.66
N LEU A 18 13.60 0.23 1.78
CA LEU A 18 14.78 0.31 2.64
C LEU A 18 14.94 -0.97 3.49
N CYS A 19 13.85 -1.56 3.98
CA CYS A 19 13.87 -2.79 4.79
C CYS A 19 13.91 -4.08 3.93
N ARG A 20 14.74 -4.10 2.88
CA ARG A 20 14.78 -5.18 1.89
C ARG A 20 15.40 -6.46 2.48
N HIS A 21 14.61 -7.18 3.27
CA HIS A 21 14.89 -8.54 3.74
C HIS A 21 14.24 -9.54 2.77
N ARG A 22 14.98 -10.55 2.29
CA ARG A 22 14.45 -11.56 1.36
C ARG A 22 13.33 -12.35 2.07
N GLY A 23 12.07 -12.01 1.81
CA GLY A 23 10.90 -12.73 2.34
C GLY A 23 9.72 -11.83 2.75
N THR A 24 9.96 -10.57 3.11
CA THR A 24 8.90 -9.64 3.59
C THR A 24 8.08 -9.01 2.45
N VAL A 25 8.67 -8.89 1.26
CA VAL A 25 8.04 -8.29 0.06
C VAL A 25 6.68 -8.93 -0.27
N LEU A 26 6.54 -10.23 -0.08
CA LEU A 26 5.30 -10.94 -0.39
C LEU A 26 4.17 -10.64 0.61
N VAL A 27 4.53 -10.46 1.88
CA VAL A 27 3.57 -10.10 2.94
C VAL A 27 3.10 -8.67 2.75
N ASP A 28 4.04 -7.75 2.50
CA ASP A 28 3.72 -6.34 2.29
C ASP A 28 2.90 -6.11 1.02
N TYR A 29 3.22 -6.85 -0.06
CA TYR A 29 2.42 -6.82 -1.28
C TYR A 29 0.99 -7.35 -1.05
N ARG A 30 0.82 -8.40 -0.24
CA ARG A 30 -0.52 -8.88 0.14
C ARG A 30 -1.30 -7.86 0.96
N ILE A 31 -0.65 -7.18 1.90
CA ILE A 31 -1.27 -6.12 2.71
C ILE A 31 -1.72 -4.98 1.81
N LEU A 32 -0.88 -4.52 0.89
CA LEU A 32 -1.25 -3.47 -0.04
C LEU A 32 -2.37 -3.90 -0.99
N LYS A 33 -2.29 -5.11 -1.56
CA LYS A 33 -3.32 -5.65 -2.45
C LYS A 33 -4.66 -5.74 -1.72
N ASN A 34 -4.67 -6.17 -0.46
CA ASN A 34 -5.86 -6.19 0.37
C ASN A 34 -6.37 -4.77 0.66
N PHE A 35 -5.48 -3.81 0.97
CA PHE A 35 -5.87 -2.42 1.19
C PHE A 35 -6.53 -1.80 -0.04
N ILE A 36 -5.92 -1.94 -1.23
CA ILE A 36 -6.50 -1.48 -2.50
C ILE A 36 -7.85 -2.15 -2.74
N ARG A 37 -7.95 -3.47 -2.52
CA ARG A 37 -9.21 -4.21 -2.68
C ARG A 37 -10.28 -3.72 -1.71
N THR A 38 -9.95 -3.46 -0.45
CA THR A 38 -10.90 -2.89 0.54
C THR A 38 -11.31 -1.47 0.19
N CYS A 39 -10.39 -0.61 -0.27
CA CYS A 39 -10.73 0.74 -0.73
C CYS A 39 -11.65 0.72 -1.97
N GLN A 40 -11.40 -0.18 -2.93
CA GLN A 40 -12.26 -0.40 -4.09
C GLN A 40 -13.64 -0.94 -3.68
N ILE A 41 -13.70 -1.92 -2.77
CA ILE A 41 -14.96 -2.47 -2.26
C ILE A 41 -15.77 -1.40 -1.53
N ARG A 42 -15.11 -0.51 -0.78
CA ARG A 42 -15.76 0.61 -0.08
C ARG A 42 -16.21 1.73 -1.03
N GLY A 43 -16.04 1.59 -2.34
CA GLY A 43 -16.51 2.56 -3.33
C GLY A 43 -15.76 3.90 -3.28
N GLU A 44 -14.57 3.95 -2.67
CA GLU A 44 -13.72 5.15 -2.65
C GLU A 44 -12.99 5.37 -3.99
N THR A 45 -13.55 4.87 -5.10
CA THR A 45 -13.21 5.31 -6.44
C THR A 45 -13.94 6.62 -6.72
N ALA A 46 -13.34 7.73 -6.26
CA ALA A 46 -13.72 9.12 -6.57
C ALA A 46 -12.49 9.98 -6.94
#